data_AF-A0A452VB85-F1
#
_entry.id   AF-A0A452VB85-F1
#
_cell.length_a   1.000
_cell.length_b   1.000
_cell.length_c   1.000
_cell.angle_alpha   90.00
_cell.angle_beta   90.00
_cell.angle_gamma   90.00
#
_symmetry.space_group_name_H-M   'P 1'
#
loop_
_entity.id
_entity.type
_entity.pdbx_description
1 polymer ?
#
loop_
_entity_poly.entity_id
_entity_poly.type
_entity_poly.pdbx_seq_one_letter_code
_entity_poly.pdbx_strand_id
1 'polypeptide(L)'
;MEREGGKPAAVVAVVTEPRFTQRYREYLEKQKLLDRQHRVEKMPDGTVALPVVGGALPEQYLQELRDRVAPGSTCKVTQLLDPVPSKKAQGCSPAQRLCLEQVHGTQWKTQILHIQPVKSYAPHVDHIVLDLECRPVL
;
A
#
# COMPACT_ATOMS: atom_id res chain seq x y z
N MET A 1 -30.30 -11.99 -6.50
CA MET A 1 -29.81 -10.62 -6.75
C MET A 1 -29.42 -10.06 -5.41
N GLU A 2 -28.12 -9.88 -5.16
CA GLU A 2 -27.55 -8.88 -4.24
C GLU A 2 -26.05 -8.88 -4.50
N ARG A 3 -25.58 -7.80 -5.12
CA ARG A 3 -24.16 -7.55 -5.39
C ARG A 3 -23.60 -6.97 -4.10
N GLU A 4 -22.91 -7.77 -3.29
CA GLU A 4 -21.94 -7.20 -2.35
C GLU A 4 -20.77 -6.68 -3.19
N GLY A 5 -20.91 -5.43 -3.63
CA GLY A 5 -19.82 -4.67 -4.22
C GLY A 5 -18.71 -4.61 -3.19
N GLY A 6 -17.63 -5.35 -3.46
CA GLY A 6 -16.38 -5.25 -2.72
C GLY A 6 -16.04 -3.78 -2.62
N LYS A 7 -16.22 -3.23 -1.42
CA LYS A 7 -15.92 -1.83 -1.12
C LYS A 7 -14.48 -1.61 -1.58
N PRO A 8 -14.19 -0.63 -2.46
CA PRO A 8 -12.82 -0.32 -2.78
C PRO A 8 -12.08 -0.15 -1.45
N ALA A 9 -10.95 -0.82 -1.29
CA ALA A 9 -10.14 -0.73 -0.09
C ALA A 9 -9.65 0.71 0.02
N ALA A 10 -10.49 1.58 0.58
CA ALA A 10 -10.27 3.00 0.64
C ALA A 10 -9.10 3.22 1.59
N VAL A 11 -7.93 3.55 1.03
CA VAL A 11 -6.72 3.77 1.82
C VAL A 11 -6.71 5.21 2.28
N VAL A 12 -6.56 5.41 3.58
CA VAL A 12 -6.42 6.73 4.16
C VAL A 12 -5.06 7.29 3.76
N ALA A 13 -5.00 8.54 3.31
CA ALA A 13 -3.78 9.20 2.91
C ALA A 13 -3.69 10.61 3.49
N VAL A 14 -2.47 10.99 3.87
CA VAL A 14 -2.15 12.37 4.26
C VAL A 14 -1.77 13.15 3.02
N VAL A 15 -2.50 14.22 2.76
CA VAL A 15 -2.28 15.13 1.65
C VAL A 15 -1.46 16.32 2.13
N THR A 16 -0.37 16.62 1.43
CA THR A 16 0.51 17.76 1.73
C THR A 16 1.04 18.38 0.44
N GLU A 17 1.56 19.60 0.52
CA GLU A 17 2.20 20.27 -0.60
C GLU A 17 3.50 19.55 -1.03
N PRO A 18 3.82 19.53 -2.34
CA PRO A 18 5.00 18.84 -2.87
C PRO A 18 6.33 19.20 -2.17
N ARG A 19 6.45 20.44 -1.69
CA ARG A 19 7.64 20.95 -0.98
C ARG A 19 7.89 20.29 0.37
N PHE A 20 6.85 19.74 1.01
CA PHE A 20 6.93 19.11 2.32
C PHE A 20 6.84 17.57 2.26
N THR A 21 6.51 17.00 1.10
CA THR A 21 6.35 15.55 0.88
C THR A 21 7.46 14.71 1.49
N GLN A 22 8.72 15.10 1.29
CA GLN A 22 9.86 14.32 1.77
C GLN A 22 9.92 14.28 3.31
N ARG A 23 9.66 15.41 3.98
CA ARG A 23 9.64 15.48 5.45
C ARG A 23 8.50 14.64 6.04
N TYR A 24 7.32 14.72 5.43
CA TYR A 24 6.17 13.91 5.82
C TYR A 24 6.42 12.41 5.62
N ARG A 25 7.01 12.03 4.49
CA ARG A 25 7.41 10.64 4.23
C ARG A 25 8.36 10.12 5.30
N GLU A 26 9.46 10.83 5.56
CA GLU A 26 10.46 10.41 6.54
C GLU A 26 9.89 10.26 7.95
N TYR A 27 9.05 11.21 8.36
CA TYR A 27 8.39 11.16 9.66
C TYR A 27 7.43 9.96 9.76
N LEU A 28 6.56 9.76 8.77
CA LEU A 28 5.59 8.66 8.75
C LEU A 28 6.29 7.30 8.66
N GLU A 29 7.40 7.19 7.92
CA GLU A 29 8.23 5.99 7.88
C GLU A 29 8.86 5.68 9.25
N LYS A 30 9.37 6.71 9.94
CA LYS A 30 9.96 6.57 11.28
C LYS A 30 8.93 6.12 12.32
N GLN A 31 7.70 6.63 12.22
CA GLN A 31 6.59 6.24 13.10
C GLN A 31 5.92 4.92 12.68
N LYS A 32 6.37 4.29 11.58
CA LYS A 32 5.74 3.09 10.97
C LYS A 32 4.26 3.29 10.60
N LEU A 33 3.90 4.52 10.28
CA LEU A 33 2.55 4.92 9.88
C LEU A 33 2.42 5.06 8.36
N LEU A 34 3.51 5.06 7.60
CA LEU A 34 3.44 5.06 6.14
C LEU A 34 3.06 3.67 5.61
N ASP A 35 2.02 3.61 4.79
CA ASP A 35 1.67 2.39 4.08
C ASP A 35 2.61 2.17 2.89
N ARG A 36 3.40 1.10 2.97
CA ARG A 36 4.40 0.70 1.96
C ARG A 36 3.81 -0.19 0.86
N GLN A 37 2.57 -0.64 1.02
CA GLN A 37 1.86 -1.43 0.02
C GLN A 37 1.37 -0.54 -1.13
N HIS A 38 1.10 0.74 -0.86
CA HIS A 38 0.59 1.70 -1.86
C HIS A 38 1.62 2.78 -2.19
N ARG A 39 1.54 3.31 -3.41
CA ARG A 39 2.42 4.37 -3.89
C ARG A 39 1.96 5.72 -3.38
N VAL A 40 2.90 6.63 -3.24
CA VAL A 40 2.60 8.06 -3.05
C VAL A 40 2.09 8.62 -4.37
N GLU A 41 0.95 9.31 -4.33
CA GLU A 41 0.22 9.76 -5.52
C GLU A 41 0.17 11.29 -5.59
N LYS A 42 0.18 11.84 -6.80
CA LYS A 42 -0.01 13.27 -7.02
C LYS A 42 -1.48 13.51 -7.33
N MET A 43 -2.12 14.34 -6.51
CA MET A 43 -3.52 14.72 -6.65
C MET A 43 -3.70 15.74 -7.81
N PRO A 44 -4.91 15.84 -8.40
CA PRO A 44 -5.19 16.78 -9.49
C PRO A 44 -5.00 18.26 -9.10
N ASP A 45 -5.16 18.58 -7.81
CA ASP A 45 -4.94 19.91 -7.23
C ASP A 45 -3.44 20.27 -7.09
N GLY A 46 -2.53 19.35 -7.45
CA GLY A 46 -1.09 19.53 -7.36
C GLY A 46 -0.49 19.13 -6.00
N THR A 47 -1.31 18.72 -5.03
CA THR A 47 -0.84 18.16 -3.75
C THR A 47 -0.39 16.71 -3.88
N VAL A 48 0.23 16.17 -2.83
CA VAL A 48 0.75 14.81 -2.79
C VAL A 48 0.09 14.03 -1.66
N ALA A 49 -0.48 12.89 -1.99
CA ALA A 49 -1.12 11.96 -1.07
C ALA A 49 -0.14 10.87 -0.65
N LEU A 50 0.14 10.79 0.66
CA LEU A 50 0.98 9.78 1.30
C LEU A 50 0.08 8.76 2.00
N PRO A 51 0.01 7.50 1.52
CA PRO A 51 -0.77 6.44 2.14
C PRO A 51 -0.35 6.18 3.59
N VAL A 52 -1.31 6.07 4.51
CA VAL A 52 -1.06 5.80 5.92
C VAL A 52 -1.73 4.51 6.40
N VAL A 53 -1.05 3.81 7.32
CA VAL A 53 -1.55 2.61 7.99
C VAL A 53 -2.39 3.03 9.18
N GLY A 54 -3.69 2.74 9.14
CA GLY A 54 -4.65 3.04 10.21
C GLY A 54 -5.88 3.78 9.69
N GLY A 55 -7.06 3.35 10.15
CA GLY A 55 -8.32 4.04 9.85
C GLY A 55 -8.35 5.44 10.44
N ALA A 56 -8.98 6.38 9.72
CA ALA A 56 -9.25 7.78 10.06
C ALA A 56 -8.30 8.41 11.11
N LEU A 57 -7.21 9.05 10.65
CA LEU A 57 -6.37 9.85 11.53
C LEU A 57 -7.20 11.01 12.13
N PRO A 58 -7.26 11.16 13.46
CA PRO A 58 -7.96 12.27 14.10
C PRO A 58 -7.35 13.62 13.73
N GLU A 59 -8.17 14.68 13.67
CA GLU A 59 -7.72 16.05 13.36
C GLU A 59 -6.60 16.52 14.30
N GLN A 60 -6.65 16.12 15.58
CA GLN A 60 -5.61 16.42 16.58
C GLN A 60 -4.23 15.90 16.15
N TYR A 61 -4.18 14.72 15.55
CA TYR A 61 -2.93 14.12 15.08
C TYR A 61 -2.39 14.85 13.85
N LEU A 62 -3.26 15.41 13.00
CA LEU A 62 -2.84 16.22 11.85
C LEU A 62 -2.22 17.54 12.27
N GLN A 63 -2.77 18.16 13.32
CA GLN A 63 -2.22 19.36 13.89
C GLN A 63 -0.84 19.11 14.47
N GLU A 64 -0.67 18.02 15.24
CA GLU A 64 0.63 17.61 15.74
C GLU A 64 1.64 17.28 14.62
N LEU A 65 1.17 16.61 13.55
CA LEU A 65 1.99 16.34 12.36
C LEU A 65 2.47 17.63 11.70
N ARG A 66 1.60 18.63 11.54
CA ARG A 66 1.97 19.94 11.01
C ARG A 66 2.99 20.63 11.89
N ASP A 67 2.76 20.67 13.20
CA ASP A 67 3.63 21.38 14.14
C ASP A 67 5.01 20.72 14.25
N ARG A 68 5.09 19.39 14.14
CA ARG A 68 6.35 18.64 14.23
C ARG A 68 7.12 18.54 12.91
N VAL A 69 6.42 18.38 11.78
CA VAL A 69 7.05 18.06 10.48
C VAL A 69 7.28 19.31 9.63
N ALA A 70 6.27 20.18 9.54
CA ALA A 70 6.33 21.38 8.73
C ALA A 70 5.32 22.43 9.22
N PRO A 71 5.72 23.30 10.18
CA PRO A 71 4.89 24.40 10.65
C PRO A 71 4.46 25.28 9.47
N GLY A 72 3.14 25.47 9.30
CA GLY A 72 2.56 26.27 8.22
C GLY A 72 2.21 25.51 6.93
N SER A 73 2.35 24.18 6.90
CA SER A 73 1.89 23.35 5.77
C SER A 73 0.37 23.07 5.82
N THR A 74 -0.24 22.86 4.65
CA THR A 74 -1.63 22.40 4.53
C THR A 74 -1.69 20.87 4.51
N CYS A 75 -1.53 20.26 5.69
CA CYS A 75 -1.73 18.82 5.91
C CYS A 75 -3.23 18.50 6.09
N LYS A 76 -3.78 17.59 5.29
CA LYS A 76 -5.17 17.11 5.40
C LYS A 76 -5.26 15.60 5.19
N VAL A 77 -6.34 14.96 5.61
CA VAL A 77 -6.59 13.53 5.36
C VAL A 77 -7.60 13.36 4.23
N THR A 78 -7.30 12.44 3.32
CA THR A 78 -8.21 12.00 2.27
C THR A 78 -8.33 10.48 2.26
N GLN A 79 -9.35 9.97 1.57
CA GLN A 79 -9.47 8.56 1.24
C GLN A 79 -9.16 8.38 -0.25
N LEU A 80 -8.18 7.54 -0.56
CA LEU A 80 -7.88 7.10 -1.91
C LEU A 80 -8.79 5.93 -2.26
N LEU A 81 -9.65 6.13 -3.27
CA LEU A 81 -10.61 5.12 -3.72
C LEU A 81 -9.95 4.02 -4.55
N ASP A 82 -8.91 4.34 -5.31
CA ASP A 82 -8.19 3.38 -6.17
C ASP A 82 -6.66 3.50 -5.97
N PRO A 83 -6.14 3.19 -4.77
CA PRO A 83 -4.73 3.40 -4.45
C PRO A 83 -3.84 2.48 -5.29
N VAL A 84 -2.81 3.04 -5.92
CA VAL A 84 -1.92 2.26 -6.80
C VAL A 84 -0.96 1.40 -5.97
N PRO A 85 -0.96 0.06 -6.13
CA PRO A 85 -0.05 -0.80 -5.37
C PRO A 85 1.42 -0.58 -5.78
N SER A 86 2.31 -0.76 -4.80
CA SER A 86 3.75 -0.63 -4.98
C SER A 86 4.29 -1.76 -5.86
N LYS A 87 5.45 -1.55 -6.51
CA LYS A 87 6.09 -2.62 -7.32
C LYS A 87 6.36 -3.90 -6.51
N LYS A 88 6.60 -3.76 -5.20
CA LYS A 88 6.79 -4.90 -4.29
C LYS A 88 5.47 -5.62 -4.00
N ALA A 89 4.37 -4.88 -3.82
CA ALA A 89 3.04 -5.45 -3.64
C ALA A 89 2.51 -6.13 -4.93
N GLN A 90 2.93 -5.64 -6.10
CA GLN A 90 2.57 -6.20 -7.41
C GLN A 90 3.37 -7.47 -7.79
N GLY A 91 4.39 -7.84 -7.02
CA GLY A 91 5.40 -8.81 -7.43
C GLY A 91 4.97 -10.27 -7.37
N CYS A 92 4.09 -10.75 -8.25
CA CYS A 92 4.04 -12.19 -8.48
C CYS A 92 5.26 -12.61 -9.31
N SER A 93 5.97 -13.67 -8.91
CA SER A 93 7.11 -14.12 -9.69
C SER A 93 6.60 -14.59 -11.06
N PRO A 94 7.28 -14.25 -12.18
CA PRO A 94 6.89 -14.75 -13.51
C PRO A 94 6.76 -16.28 -13.56
N ALA A 95 7.58 -16.99 -12.76
CA ALA A 95 7.52 -18.43 -12.60
C ALA A 95 6.19 -18.93 -12.02
N GLN A 96 5.58 -18.21 -11.07
CA GLN A 96 4.28 -18.61 -10.49
C GLN A 96 3.14 -18.49 -11.51
N ARG A 97 3.12 -17.42 -12.30
CA ARG A 97 2.12 -17.25 -13.37
C ARG A 97 2.26 -18.36 -14.41
N LEU A 98 3.50 -18.65 -14.81
CA LEU A 98 3.81 -19.73 -15.74
C LEU A 98 3.36 -21.10 -15.19
N CYS A 99 3.59 -21.39 -13.90
CA CYS A 99 3.15 -22.66 -13.31
C CYS A 99 1.62 -22.82 -13.32
N LEU A 100 0.88 -21.76 -12.98
CA LEU A 100 -0.59 -21.81 -12.98
C LEU A 100 -1.14 -21.98 -14.41
N GLU A 101 -0.56 -21.28 -15.38
CA GLU A 101 -0.86 -21.45 -16.80
C GLU A 101 -0.57 -22.88 -17.29
N GLN A 102 0.58 -23.45 -16.91
CA GLN A 102 0.96 -24.80 -17.30
C GLN A 102 0.05 -25.89 -16.71
N VAL A 103 -0.39 -25.72 -15.46
CA VAL A 103 -1.25 -26.71 -14.79
C VAL A 103 -2.71 -26.59 -15.26
N HIS A 104 -3.19 -25.38 -15.51
CA HIS A 104 -4.62 -25.12 -15.77
C HIS A 104 -4.95 -24.70 -17.21
N GLY A 105 -3.95 -24.55 -18.10
CA GLY A 105 -4.12 -24.26 -19.52
C GLY A 105 -4.77 -22.92 -19.85
N THR A 106 -4.85 -22.00 -18.89
CA THR A 106 -5.55 -20.71 -19.00
C THR A 106 -4.69 -19.62 -18.37
N GLN A 107 -4.88 -18.36 -18.77
CA GLN A 107 -4.14 -17.24 -18.20
C GLN A 107 -4.67 -16.92 -16.78
N TRP A 108 -3.77 -16.68 -15.82
CA TRP A 108 -4.16 -16.37 -14.44
C TRP A 108 -3.74 -14.98 -14.01
N LYS A 109 -4.66 -14.28 -13.34
CA LYS A 109 -4.35 -13.09 -12.56
C LYS A 109 -4.03 -13.53 -11.15
N THR A 110 -2.87 -13.10 -10.68
CA THR A 110 -2.39 -13.39 -9.33
C THR A 110 -2.13 -12.08 -8.58
N GLN A 111 -2.50 -12.06 -7.30
CA GLN A 111 -2.27 -10.95 -6.39
C GLN A 111 -1.65 -11.47 -5.10
N ILE A 112 -0.55 -10.84 -4.66
CA ILE A 112 0.01 -11.14 -3.36
C ILE A 112 -0.91 -10.57 -2.30
N LEU A 113 -1.38 -11.42 -1.40
CA LEU A 113 -2.14 -11.00 -0.23
C LEU A 113 -1.20 -10.68 0.92
N HIS A 114 -0.21 -11.54 1.17
CA HIS A 114 0.66 -11.40 2.33
C HIS A 114 2.02 -12.11 2.12
N ILE A 115 3.08 -11.50 2.64
CA ILE A 115 4.45 -12.06 2.65
C ILE A 115 4.93 -12.03 4.10
N GLN A 116 5.14 -13.19 4.70
CA GLN A 116 5.58 -13.33 6.08
C GLN A 116 6.94 -14.03 6.14
N PRO A 117 7.99 -13.36 6.63
CA PRO A 117 9.20 -14.07 7.01
C PRO A 117 8.89 -14.96 8.22
N VAL A 118 9.29 -16.22 8.14
CA VAL A 118 9.15 -17.19 9.24
C VAL A 118 10.51 -17.60 9.75
N LYS A 119 10.54 -18.15 10.96
CA LYS A 119 11.78 -18.61 11.58
C LYS A 119 12.45 -19.63 10.66
N SER A 120 13.67 -19.30 10.23
CA SER A 120 14.47 -20.23 9.45
C SER A 120 15.10 -21.28 10.35
N TYR A 121 15.02 -22.54 9.94
CA TYR A 121 15.70 -23.65 10.60
C TYR A 121 17.07 -23.94 9.98
N ALA A 122 17.48 -23.22 8.94
CA ALA A 122 18.77 -23.38 8.27
C ALA A 122 19.55 -22.05 8.24
N PRO A 123 20.85 -22.06 8.58
CA PRO A 123 21.68 -20.87 8.44
C PRO A 123 21.75 -20.45 6.97
N HIS A 124 21.69 -19.14 6.72
CA HIS A 124 21.77 -18.52 5.39
C HIS A 124 20.61 -18.81 4.43
N VAL A 125 19.50 -19.36 4.92
CA VAL A 125 18.28 -19.54 4.12
C VAL A 125 17.18 -18.66 4.69
N ASP A 126 16.59 -17.80 3.86
CA ASP A 126 15.38 -17.07 4.21
C ASP A 126 14.15 -17.96 3.98
N HIS A 127 13.38 -18.21 5.04
CA HIS A 127 12.09 -18.88 4.92
C HIS A 127 10.98 -17.84 4.91
N ILE A 128 10.15 -17.87 3.87
CA ILE A 128 9.05 -16.93 3.66
C ILE A 128 7.79 -17.71 3.34
N VAL A 129 6.69 -17.35 3.98
CA VAL A 129 5.34 -17.78 3.63
C VAL A 129 4.71 -16.70 2.75
N LEU A 130 4.15 -17.12 1.61
CA LEU A 130 3.54 -16.25 0.62
C LEU A 130 2.09 -16.68 0.41
N ASP A 131 1.16 -15.76 0.68
CA ASP A 131 -0.26 -15.95 0.42
C ASP A 131 -0.61 -15.28 -0.91
N LEU A 132 -1.15 -16.06 -1.84
CA LEU A 132 -1.56 -15.60 -3.17
C LEU A 132 -3.04 -15.79 -3.38
N GLU A 133 -3.69 -14.75 -3.89
CA GLU A 133 -4.96 -14.89 -4.57
C GLU A 133 -4.71 -15.20 -6.05
N CYS A 134 -5.32 -16.28 -6.55
CA CYS A 134 -5.21 -16.71 -7.92
C CYS A 134 -6.61 -16.79 -8.54
N ARG A 135 -6.84 -16.04 -9.63
CA ARG A 135 -8.10 -16.06 -10.39
C ARG A 135 -7.84 -16.26 -11.88
N PRO A 136 -8.56 -17.14 -12.57
CA PRO A 136 -8.44 -17.27 -14.03
C PRO A 136 -8.95 -15.99 -14.71
N VAL A 137 -8.29 -15.60 -15.79
CA VAL A 137 -8.73 -14.51 -16.66
C VAL A 137 -9.59 -15.17 -17.75
N LEU A 138 -10.91 -15.16 -17.54
CA LEU A 138 -11.88 -15.64 -18.54
C LEU A 138 -11.83 -14.80 -19.81
#